data_AF-A0A4W3ICQ3-F1
#
_entry.id   AF-A0A4W3ICQ3-F1
#
_cell.length_a   1.000
_cell.length_b   1.000
_cell.length_c   1.000
_cell.angle_alpha   90.00
_cell.angle_beta   90.00
_cell.angle_gamma   90.00
#
_symmetry.space_group_name_H-M   'P 1'
#
loop_
_entity.id
_entity.type
_entity.pdbx_description
1 polymer ?
#
loop_
_entity_poly.entity_id
_entity_poly.type
_entity_poly.pdbx_seq_one_letter_code
_entity_poly.pdbx_strand_id
1 'polypeptide(L)'
;MSQIEYKRRTITGTLASSSIRAEAAITVFSCPEMTFSPSALRICNGPKVIDYKVETTMPKHFEIPDKISIPVLKSNRVKCDPQEPGCRNWTVKDKEESIGVLLKFKPTGPGRYLCHILLHSPYDIRVYNVECVVNPSDNTKTEFQIVTPAHQAIIKNIPIVSTQTEAWN
;
A
#
# COMPACT_ATOMS: atom_id res chain seq x y z
N MET A 1 1.55 -9.32 39.14
CA MET A 1 0.09 -9.07 39.03
C MET A 1 -0.41 -8.49 40.35
N SER A 2 -1.32 -7.51 40.33
CA SER A 2 -1.94 -6.99 41.56
C SER A 2 -3.06 -7.90 42.06
N GLN A 3 -3.41 -7.81 43.36
CA GLN A 3 -4.48 -8.63 43.94
C GLN A 3 -5.87 -8.33 43.34
N ILE A 4 -6.11 -7.08 42.93
CA ILE A 4 -7.34 -6.67 42.24
C ILE A 4 -7.44 -7.32 40.86
N GLU A 5 -6.33 -7.38 40.12
CA GLU A 5 -6.28 -8.00 38.80
C GLU A 5 -6.49 -9.53 38.88
N TYR A 6 -5.95 -10.18 39.91
CA TYR A 6 -6.16 -11.61 40.16
C TYR A 6 -7.64 -11.94 40.34
N LYS A 7 -8.34 -11.20 41.22
CA LYS A 7 -9.78 -11.40 41.48
C LYS A 7 -10.62 -11.22 40.22
N ARG A 8 -10.31 -10.22 39.39
CA ARG A 8 -10.98 -10.00 38.10
C ARG A 8 -10.85 -11.23 37.18
N ARG A 9 -9.64 -11.79 37.07
CA ARG A 9 -9.37 -12.97 36.23
C ARG A 9 -9.97 -14.27 36.76
N THR A 10 -10.09 -14.41 38.08
CA THR A 10 -10.80 -15.53 38.70
C THR A 10 -12.28 -15.52 38.33
N ILE A 11 -12.93 -14.35 38.37
CA ILE A 11 -14.36 -14.21 38.07
C ILE A 11 -14.65 -14.48 36.59
N THR A 12 -13.81 -13.98 35.68
CA THR A 12 -14.02 -14.10 34.23
C THR A 12 -13.54 -15.45 33.67
N GLY A 13 -12.99 -16.35 34.50
CA GLY A 13 -12.54 -17.68 34.05
C GLY A 13 -11.31 -17.65 33.14
N THR A 14 -10.59 -16.53 33.07
CA THR A 14 -9.43 -16.32 32.18
C THR A 14 -8.09 -16.54 32.87
N LEU A 15 -8.09 -17.15 34.08
CA LEU A 15 -6.89 -17.48 34.87
C LEU A 15 -5.84 -18.31 34.09
N ALA A 16 -6.28 -19.11 33.12
CA ALA A 16 -5.42 -19.94 32.27
C ALA A 16 -5.13 -19.35 30.87
N SER A 17 -5.66 -18.15 30.55
CA SER A 17 -5.33 -17.47 29.30
C SER A 17 -3.94 -16.83 29.44
N SER A 18 -2.93 -17.62 29.12
CA SER A 18 -1.55 -17.15 29.02
C SER A 18 -1.44 -16.15 27.88
N SER A 19 -1.14 -14.89 28.19
CA SER A 19 -0.57 -14.00 27.17
C SER A 19 0.89 -14.39 27.02
N ILE A 20 1.23 -15.07 25.92
CA ILE A 20 2.64 -15.23 25.51
C ILE A 20 3.15 -13.83 25.14
N ARG A 21 3.68 -13.14 26.14
CA ARG A 21 4.70 -12.09 25.98
C ARG A 21 5.88 -12.39 26.88
N ALA A 22 6.26 -13.66 26.91
CA ALA A 22 7.63 -14.04 27.21
C ALA A 22 8.33 -14.10 25.84
N GLU A 23 8.99 -13.00 25.49
CA GLU A 23 10.29 -13.07 24.82
C GLU A 23 10.38 -14.05 23.63
N ALA A 24 9.61 -13.76 22.58
CA ALA A 24 9.94 -14.29 21.26
C ALA A 24 11.21 -13.57 20.79
N ALA A 25 12.35 -14.19 21.08
CA ALA A 25 13.63 -13.81 20.51
C ALA A 25 13.46 -13.61 18.99
N ILE A 26 13.97 -12.49 18.49
CA ILE A 26 14.10 -12.22 17.07
C ILE A 26 15.02 -13.33 16.53
N THR A 27 14.40 -14.40 16.03
CA THR A 27 15.12 -15.40 15.26
C THR A 27 15.32 -14.76 13.90
N VAL A 28 16.40 -13.99 13.79
CA VAL A 28 16.91 -13.49 12.52
C VAL A 28 17.13 -14.72 11.65
N PHE A 29 16.35 -14.83 10.58
CA PHE A 29 16.59 -15.80 9.51
C PHE A 29 18.03 -15.57 9.02
N SER A 30 18.89 -16.50 9.41
CA SER A 30 20.30 -16.50 9.04
C SER A 30 20.40 -17.08 7.64
N CYS A 31 21.15 -16.41 6.77
CA CYS A 31 21.72 -17.04 5.58
C CYS A 31 22.39 -18.37 5.99
N PRO A 32 22.31 -19.43 5.16
CA PRO A 32 23.01 -20.65 5.47
C PRO A 32 24.52 -20.40 5.33
N GLU A 33 25.27 -21.06 6.22
CA GLU A 33 26.74 -21.09 6.30
C GLU A 33 27.42 -19.90 6.99
N MET A 34 27.55 -19.98 8.31
CA MET A 34 28.86 -19.78 8.95
C MET A 34 28.85 -20.23 10.42
N THR A 35 29.86 -21.02 10.77
CA THR A 35 30.23 -21.41 12.13
C THR A 35 30.29 -20.21 13.07
N PHE A 36 29.48 -20.23 14.14
CA PHE A 36 29.43 -19.17 15.14
C PHE A 36 30.65 -19.22 16.08
N SER A 37 31.47 -18.15 16.07
CA SER A 37 32.38 -17.81 17.17
C SER A 37 31.79 -16.64 17.99
N PRO A 38 31.76 -16.66 19.33
CA PRO A 38 30.99 -15.72 20.15
C PRO A 38 31.67 -14.37 20.43
N SER A 39 32.64 -13.94 19.62
CA SER A 39 33.46 -12.74 19.89
C SER A 39 33.46 -11.74 18.73
N ALA A 40 32.28 -11.27 18.32
CA ALA A 40 32.11 -9.93 17.74
C ALA A 40 30.61 -9.65 17.58
N LEU A 41 29.97 -9.11 18.62
CA LEU A 41 28.78 -8.28 18.41
C LEU A 41 29.23 -7.01 17.65
N ARG A 42 29.47 -7.15 16.36
CA ARG A 42 29.53 -6.00 15.47
C ARG A 42 28.13 -5.41 15.51
N ILE A 43 28.03 -4.17 15.94
CA ILE A 43 26.84 -3.36 15.75
C ILE A 43 26.56 -3.40 14.24
N CYS A 44 25.61 -4.24 13.83
CA CYS A 44 25.17 -4.31 12.45
C CYS A 44 24.43 -3.00 12.18
N ASN A 45 25.15 -2.00 11.68
CA ASN A 45 24.52 -0.88 11.04
C ASN A 45 23.70 -1.45 9.89
N GLY A 46 22.37 -1.43 10.02
CA GLY A 46 21.46 -1.88 8.97
C GLY A 46 21.74 -1.18 7.63
N PRO A 47 21.21 -1.70 6.52
CA PRO A 47 21.47 -1.14 5.20
C PRO A 47 21.09 0.35 5.18
N LYS A 48 21.99 1.20 4.67
CA LYS A 48 21.75 2.65 4.52
C LYS A 48 20.80 2.96 3.37
N VAL A 49 20.72 2.06 2.40
CA VAL A 49 19.87 2.12 1.21
C VAL A 49 19.32 0.73 0.99
N ILE A 50 18.02 0.62 0.68
CA ILE A 50 17.36 -0.63 0.34
C ILE A 50 17.02 -0.60 -1.14
N ASP A 51 17.49 -1.62 -1.87
CA ASP A 51 17.12 -1.82 -3.26
C ASP A 51 15.83 -2.62 -3.37
N TYR A 52 14.93 -2.15 -4.21
CA TYR A 52 13.65 -2.78 -4.49
C TYR A 52 13.60 -3.15 -5.96
N LYS A 53 13.15 -4.38 -6.23
CA LYS A 53 12.62 -4.77 -7.54
C LYS A 53 11.19 -4.28 -7.63
N VAL A 54 10.84 -3.69 -8.77
CA VAL A 54 9.50 -3.14 -9.01
C VAL A 54 8.71 -4.08 -9.90
N GLU A 55 7.47 -4.34 -9.53
CA GLU A 55 6.51 -5.10 -10.34
C GLU A 55 5.20 -4.30 -10.44
N THR A 56 4.53 -4.38 -11.60
CA THR A 56 3.29 -3.65 -11.86
C THR A 56 2.23 -4.56 -12.46
N THR A 57 0.99 -4.34 -12.06
CA THR A 57 -0.17 -5.07 -12.61
C THR A 57 -0.58 -4.59 -14.00
N MET A 58 -0.21 -3.37 -14.40
CA MET A 58 -0.63 -2.75 -15.67
C MET A 58 0.56 -2.22 -16.50
N PRO A 59 1.51 -3.09 -16.92
CA PRO A 59 2.75 -2.68 -17.59
C PRO A 59 2.54 -2.02 -18.96
N LYS A 60 1.41 -2.28 -19.64
CA LYS A 60 1.07 -1.64 -20.93
C LYS A 60 0.77 -0.14 -20.79
N HIS A 61 0.25 0.28 -19.63
CA HIS A 61 -0.20 1.65 -19.39
C HIS A 61 0.69 2.41 -18.41
N PHE A 62 1.46 1.72 -17.58
CA PHE A 62 2.34 2.33 -16.59
C PHE A 62 3.77 1.84 -16.79
N GLU A 63 4.65 2.76 -17.19
CA GLU A 63 6.09 2.49 -17.26
C GLU A 63 6.77 3.03 -16.00
N ILE A 64 7.45 2.14 -15.29
CA ILE A 64 8.18 2.42 -14.04
C ILE A 64 9.55 1.74 -14.16
N PRO A 65 10.63 2.30 -13.60
CA PRO A 65 11.91 1.62 -13.52
C PRO A 65 11.80 0.28 -12.80
N ASP A 66 12.46 -0.76 -13.32
CA ASP A 66 12.45 -2.10 -12.72
C ASP A 66 13.13 -2.15 -11.34
N LYS A 67 13.94 -1.14 -11.02
CA LYS A 67 14.70 -1.05 -9.77
C LYS A 67 14.64 0.36 -9.20
N ILE A 68 14.41 0.45 -7.90
CA ILE A 68 14.40 1.70 -7.13
C ILE A 68 15.22 1.49 -5.86
N SER A 69 16.09 2.43 -5.54
CA SER A 69 16.88 2.42 -4.30
C SER A 69 16.30 3.46 -3.36
N ILE A 70 15.91 3.09 -2.14
CA ILE A 70 15.34 4.00 -1.14
C ILE A 70 16.28 4.11 0.06
N PRO A 71 16.72 5.31 0.47
CA PRO A 71 17.57 5.48 1.63
C PRO A 71 16.80 5.15 2.91
N VAL A 72 17.46 4.46 3.83
CA VAL A 72 16.95 4.16 5.16
C VAL A 72 17.28 5.33 6.07
N LEU A 73 16.27 6.18 6.29
CA LEU A 73 16.39 7.30 7.21
C LEU A 73 16.46 6.76 8.65
N LYS A 74 17.42 7.28 9.42
CA LYS A 74 17.57 6.97 10.85
C LYS A 74 16.67 7.82 11.75
N SER A 75 15.81 8.67 11.18
CA SER A 75 14.91 9.54 11.91
C SER A 75 13.81 8.71 12.59
N ASN A 76 13.70 8.89 13.92
CA ASN A 76 12.69 8.24 14.74
C ASN A 76 11.30 8.41 14.12
N ARG A 77 10.55 7.30 14.07
CA ARG A 77 9.14 7.17 13.68
C ARG A 77 8.37 8.48 13.84
N VAL A 78 7.98 9.05 12.71
CA VAL A 78 7.12 10.24 12.61
C VAL A 78 5.92 10.04 13.54
N LYS A 79 5.75 10.93 14.52
CA LYS A 79 4.44 11.19 15.09
C LYS A 79 3.61 11.78 13.96
N CYS A 80 2.81 10.95 13.31
CA CYS A 80 1.79 11.44 12.39
C CYS A 80 0.67 12.02 13.24
N ASP A 81 0.62 13.34 13.38
CA ASP A 81 -0.64 13.98 13.73
C ASP A 81 -1.62 13.80 12.55
N PRO A 82 -2.91 13.57 12.80
CA PRO A 82 -3.89 13.38 11.73
C PRO A 82 -4.03 14.70 10.96
N GLN A 83 -3.57 14.75 9.72
CA GLN A 83 -3.69 15.94 8.89
C GLN A 83 -4.28 15.61 7.52
N GLU A 84 -5.17 16.49 7.06
CA GLU A 84 -6.07 16.27 5.93
C GLU A 84 -5.36 16.08 4.58
N PRO A 85 -5.94 15.26 3.68
CA PRO A 85 -5.37 14.98 2.37
C PRO A 85 -5.56 16.19 1.44
N GLY A 86 -4.48 16.87 1.05
CA GLY A 86 -4.58 17.88 -0.01
C GLY A 86 -3.36 18.72 -0.32
N CYS A 87 -2.61 19.20 0.66
CA CYS A 87 -1.51 20.15 0.38
C CYS A 87 -0.32 19.92 1.33
N ARG A 88 0.65 19.09 0.91
CA ARG A 88 1.99 19.16 1.51
C ARG A 88 2.75 20.30 0.84
N ASN A 89 2.90 21.41 1.56
CA ASN A 89 3.96 22.36 1.24
C ASN A 89 5.28 21.70 1.62
N TRP A 90 5.95 21.15 0.62
CA TRP A 90 7.20 20.42 0.76
C TRP A 90 8.28 21.31 1.40
N THR A 91 8.67 21.04 2.65
CA THR A 91 9.74 21.83 3.28
C THR A 91 11.09 21.46 2.65
N VAL A 92 12.07 22.38 2.69
CA VAL A 92 13.39 22.16 2.06
C VAL A 92 14.08 20.88 2.58
N LYS A 93 13.83 20.50 3.85
CA LYS A 93 14.39 19.29 4.48
C LYS A 93 13.77 17.99 3.98
N ASP A 94 12.47 17.98 3.67
CA ASP A 94 11.81 16.77 3.16
C ASP A 94 12.38 16.35 1.79
N LYS A 95 12.99 17.31 1.06
CA LYS A 95 13.43 17.19 -0.34
C LYS A 95 14.73 16.41 -0.47
N GLU A 96 15.53 16.43 0.59
CA GLU A 96 16.76 15.65 0.70
C GLU A 96 16.49 14.20 1.13
N GLU A 97 15.32 13.94 1.72
CA GLU A 97 14.96 12.64 2.31
C GLU A 97 13.98 11.81 1.46
N SER A 98 13.49 12.36 0.35
CA SER A 98 12.58 11.66 -0.56
C SER A 98 13.24 11.31 -1.88
N ILE A 99 12.72 10.25 -2.50
CA ILE A 99 13.10 9.87 -3.85
C ILE A 99 11.90 10.02 -4.76
N GLY A 100 12.04 10.89 -5.76
CA GLY A 100 11.12 10.97 -6.87
C GLY A 100 11.32 9.77 -7.79
N VAL A 101 10.24 9.01 -8.01
CA VAL A 101 10.21 7.92 -8.98
C VAL A 101 9.47 8.41 -10.21
N LEU A 102 10.10 8.32 -11.38
CA LEU A 102 9.45 8.71 -12.63
C LEU A 102 8.46 7.62 -13.06
N LEU A 103 7.17 7.93 -12.91
CA LEU A 103 6.05 7.13 -13.39
C LEU A 103 5.55 7.72 -14.72
N LYS A 104 5.58 6.94 -15.81
CA LYS A 104 4.96 7.36 -17.08
C LYS A 104 3.64 6.63 -17.27
N PHE A 105 2.58 7.39 -17.54
CA PHE A 105 1.25 6.86 -17.80
C PHE A 105 0.87 7.05 -19.28
N LYS A 106 0.48 5.95 -19.94
CA LYS A 106 0.08 5.86 -21.35
C LYS A 106 -1.31 5.23 -21.46
N PRO A 107 -2.38 6.03 -21.34
CA PRO A 107 -3.73 5.51 -21.49
C PRO A 107 -4.03 5.16 -22.95
N THR A 108 -4.84 4.12 -23.16
CA THR A 108 -5.32 3.73 -24.49
C THR A 108 -6.61 4.45 -24.87
N GLY A 109 -7.40 4.90 -23.89
CA GLY A 109 -8.64 5.61 -24.11
C GLY A 109 -9.22 6.16 -22.81
N PRO A 110 -10.45 6.71 -22.86
CA PRO A 110 -11.15 7.12 -21.65
C PRO A 110 -11.49 5.89 -20.79
N GLY A 111 -11.34 6.04 -19.48
CA GLY A 111 -11.57 4.96 -18.53
C GLY A 111 -10.85 5.16 -17.20
N ARG A 112 -11.06 4.21 -16.30
CA ARG A 112 -10.37 4.14 -15.00
C ARG A 112 -9.31 3.05 -15.07
N TYR A 113 -8.08 3.41 -14.73
CA TYR A 113 -6.92 2.55 -14.73
C TYR A 113 -6.41 2.40 -13.31
N LEU A 114 -6.65 1.23 -12.71
CA LEU A 114 -6.13 0.88 -11.40
C LEU A 114 -4.84 0.08 -11.55
N CYS A 115 -3.74 0.62 -11.05
CA CYS A 115 -2.43 0.00 -11.10
C CYS A 115 -1.88 -0.21 -9.69
N HIS A 116 -1.54 -1.45 -9.39
CA HIS A 116 -0.78 -1.81 -8.20
C HIS A 116 0.70 -1.87 -8.55
N ILE A 117 1.51 -1.14 -7.79
CA ILE A 117 2.96 -1.12 -7.86
C ILE A 117 3.49 -1.84 -6.63
N LEU A 118 4.16 -2.97 -6.85
CA LEU A 118 4.80 -3.76 -5.83
C LEU A 118 6.29 -3.44 -5.80
N LEU A 119 6.80 -3.00 -4.66
CA LEU A 119 8.22 -2.89 -4.39
C LEU A 119 8.62 -4.09 -3.54
N HIS A 120 9.50 -4.93 -4.06
CA HIS A 120 9.96 -6.13 -3.40
C HIS A 120 11.46 -6.04 -3.07
N SER A 121 11.79 -6.14 -1.80
CA SER A 121 13.16 -6.27 -1.29
C SER A 121 13.21 -7.43 -0.28
N PRO A 122 14.36 -8.08 -0.05
CA PRO A 122 14.49 -9.11 0.98
C PRO A 122 14.15 -8.63 2.41
N TYR A 123 14.18 -7.31 2.65
CA TYR A 123 13.96 -6.71 3.97
C TYR A 123 12.56 -6.11 4.16
N ASP A 124 11.88 -5.75 3.08
CA ASP A 124 10.63 -4.99 3.09
C ASP A 124 9.86 -5.18 1.77
N ILE A 125 8.53 -5.20 1.84
CA ILE A 125 7.64 -5.26 0.69
C ILE A 125 6.61 -4.13 0.83
N ARG A 126 6.47 -3.32 -0.22
CA ARG A 126 5.51 -2.20 -0.25
C ARG A 126 4.58 -2.32 -1.43
N VAL A 127 3.31 -1.97 -1.21
CA VAL A 127 2.29 -1.95 -2.25
C VAL A 127 1.73 -0.54 -2.35
N TYR A 128 1.74 0.02 -3.55
CA TYR A 128 1.14 1.31 -3.86
C TYR A 128 0.01 1.13 -4.86
N ASN A 129 -1.14 1.73 -4.55
CA ASN A 129 -2.30 1.74 -5.43
C ASN A 129 -2.37 3.09 -6.13
N VAL A 130 -2.24 3.08 -7.44
CA VAL A 130 -2.34 4.26 -8.29
C VAL A 130 -3.61 4.13 -9.11
N GLU A 131 -4.52 5.08 -8.94
CA GLU A 131 -5.70 5.21 -9.78
C GLU A 131 -5.51 6.39 -10.74
N CYS A 132 -5.67 6.13 -12.03
CA CYS A 132 -5.69 7.17 -13.05
C CYS A 132 -7.04 7.13 -13.78
N VAL A 133 -7.70 8.28 -13.86
CA VAL A 133 -8.99 8.43 -14.55
C VAL A 133 -8.77 9.31 -15.76
N VAL A 134 -9.08 8.76 -16.94
CA VAL A 134 -9.06 9.48 -18.21
C VAL A 134 -10.49 9.75 -18.61
N ASN A 135 -10.87 11.02 -18.57
CA ASN A 135 -12.19 11.44 -19.03
C ASN A 135 -12.19 11.50 -20.57
N PRO A 136 -13.32 11.20 -21.22
CA PRO A 136 -13.49 11.44 -22.65
C PRO A 136 -13.23 12.92 -22.99
N SER A 137 -12.58 13.19 -24.12
CA SER A 137 -12.36 14.54 -24.63
C SER A 137 -13.67 15.27 -24.89
N ASP A 138 -14.64 14.51 -25.38
CA ASP A 138 -16.00 14.96 -25.59
C ASP A 138 -16.64 14.89 -24.22
N ASN A 139 -16.75 16.04 -23.57
CA ASN A 139 -17.35 16.20 -22.24
C ASN A 139 -18.87 15.94 -22.27
N THR A 140 -19.33 15.02 -23.12
CA THR A 140 -20.69 14.52 -23.23
C THR A 140 -21.00 13.77 -21.96
N LYS A 141 -21.37 14.53 -20.94
CA LYS A 141 -22.06 14.02 -19.77
C LYS A 141 -23.25 13.23 -20.31
N THR A 142 -23.26 11.92 -20.10
CA THR A 142 -24.40 11.09 -20.49
C THR A 142 -25.56 11.49 -19.59
N GLU A 143 -26.43 12.36 -20.10
CA GLU A 143 -27.62 12.78 -19.39
C GLU A 143 -28.70 11.71 -19.57
N PHE A 144 -29.24 11.23 -18.44
CA PHE A 144 -30.30 10.25 -18.41
C PHE A 144 -31.60 10.93 -17.99
N GLN A 145 -32.48 11.17 -18.95
CA GLN A 145 -33.82 11.69 -18.67
C GLN A 145 -34.80 10.53 -18.48
N ILE A 146 -35.54 10.58 -17.37
CA ILE A 146 -36.71 9.73 -17.12
C ILE A 146 -37.93 10.64 -17.11
N VAL A 147 -38.89 10.37 -17.99
CA VAL A 147 -40.19 11.04 -17.99
C VAL A 147 -41.23 9.99 -17.60
N THR A 148 -41.98 10.25 -16.53
CA THR A 148 -43.00 9.32 -16.03
C THR A 148 -44.35 10.02 -15.86
N PRO A 149 -45.47 9.43 -16.32
CA PRO A 149 -46.82 9.88 -15.98
C PRO A 149 -47.08 9.77 -14.47
N ALA A 150 -47.98 10.60 -13.95
CA ALA A 150 -48.36 10.55 -12.53
C ALA A 150 -48.92 9.16 -12.18
N HIS A 151 -48.48 8.61 -11.04
CA HIS A 151 -48.93 7.32 -10.48
C HIS A 151 -48.62 6.07 -11.32
N GLN A 152 -47.64 6.11 -12.24
CA GLN A 152 -47.21 4.94 -13.00
C GLN A 152 -45.76 4.54 -12.70
N ALA A 153 -45.54 3.23 -12.52
CA ALA A 153 -44.20 2.67 -12.44
C ALA A 153 -43.62 2.47 -13.84
N ILE A 154 -42.35 2.84 -14.04
CA ILE A 154 -41.61 2.63 -15.28
C ILE A 154 -40.34 1.85 -14.98
N ILE A 155 -40.11 0.79 -15.74
CA ILE A 155 -38.86 0.02 -15.76
C ILE A 155 -38.17 0.35 -17.08
N LYS A 156 -37.03 1.04 -17.01
CA LYS A 156 -36.19 1.35 -18.16
C LYS A 156 -34.93 0.50 -18.09
N ASN A 157 -34.85 -0.52 -18.94
CA ASN A 157 -33.65 -1.35 -19.06
C ASN A 157 -32.54 -0.51 -19.69
N ILE A 158 -31.43 -0.36 -18.99
CA ILE A 158 -30.26 0.34 -19.52
C ILE A 158 -29.44 -0.69 -20.29
N PRO A 159 -29.29 -0.58 -21.62
CA PRO A 159 -28.46 -1.49 -22.38
C PRO A 159 -26.99 -1.21 -22.05
N ILE A 160 -26.37 -2.08 -21.26
CA ILE A 160 -24.93 -2.04 -20.99
C ILE A 160 -24.26 -2.79 -22.14
N VAL A 161 -23.82 -2.06 -23.16
CA VAL A 161 -23.02 -2.63 -24.26
C VAL A 161 -21.56 -2.39 -23.93
N SER A 162 -20.82 -3.45 -23.58
CA SER A 162 -19.36 -3.37 -23.46
C SER A 162 -18.77 -3.23 -24.85
N THR A 163 -18.01 -2.16 -25.10
CA THR A 163 -17.27 -1.97 -26.35
C THR A 163 -15.93 -2.72 -26.37
N GLN A 164 -15.56 -3.39 -25.27
CA GLN A 164 -14.33 -4.17 -25.21
C GLN A 164 -14.53 -5.53 -25.91
N THR A 165 -13.77 -5.74 -26.99
CA THR A 165 -13.69 -7.01 -27.74
C THR A 165 -12.72 -8.01 -27.10
N GLU A 166 -11.95 -7.61 -26.09
CA GLU A 166 -11.06 -8.53 -25.38
C GLU A 166 -11.87 -9.39 -24.41
N ALA A 167 -12.03 -10.67 -24.74
CA ALA A 167 -12.53 -11.67 -23.81
C ALA A 167 -11.64 -11.69 -22.57
N TRP A 168 -12.26 -11.73 -21.39
CA TRP A 168 -11.53 -11.93 -20.14
C TRP A 168 -10.83 -13.29 -20.18
N ASN A 169 -9.51 -13.28 -20.37
CA ASN A 169 -8.62 -14.43 -20.20
C ASN A 169 -7.97 -14.38 -18.82
#